data_AF-A0AAD5M543-F1
#
_entry.id   AF-A0AAD5M543-F1
#
_cell.length_a   1.000
_cell.length_b   1.000
_cell.length_c   1.000
_cell.angle_alpha   90.00
_cell.angle_beta   90.00
_cell.angle_gamma   90.00
#
_symmetry.space_group_name_H-M   'P 1'
#
loop_
_entity.id
_entity.type
_entity.pdbx_description
1 polymer ?
#
loop_
_entity_poly.entity_id
_entity_poly.type
_entity_poly.pdbx_seq_one_letter_code
_entity_poly.pdbx_strand_id
1 'polypeptide(L)'
;MSTLAFSGNRILVMPDVPKKRAYAERYKNIGIIFNVLKCALIGAYIPFGVFRLYGDPCLQDSLNMFVKLFLKIPEEDFHSYTKIAQHYYNLLENVVQDNIAFVSNLQPNVFAAILRSVHTGVTSLDAVVITSACSALDSILNYLYKRFTRAPHPVAKVGMEPEGDSCLVAVKSQPQLMSDILTSMMTSLMFGEVKCQWSLSRPLLGLILLQEEVFTNFKREIISQQTEDRHAVFQQAFDGLMDGVEMSLTVKNKDVFTQNLATFRREVVEAVKGKEISPSVSNNDMC
;
A
#
# COMPACT_ATOMS: atom_id res chain seq x y z
N MET A 1 -8.48 23.89 10.33
CA MET A 1 -7.57 22.82 10.79
C MET A 1 -7.37 22.84 12.31
N SER A 2 -7.15 23.98 12.95
CA SER A 2 -7.01 24.08 14.43
C SER A 2 -8.19 23.50 15.22
N THR A 3 -9.43 23.70 14.77
CA THR A 3 -10.63 23.11 15.39
C THR A 3 -10.69 21.58 15.27
N LEU A 4 -10.07 21.00 14.23
CA LEU A 4 -9.96 19.55 14.07
C LEU A 4 -8.96 18.97 15.07
N ALA A 5 -7.81 19.61 15.23
CA ALA A 5 -6.83 19.23 16.23
C ALA A 5 -7.43 19.32 17.66
N PHE A 6 -8.21 20.38 17.95
CA PHE A 6 -8.92 20.51 19.21
C PHE A 6 -9.96 19.40 19.43
N SER A 7 -10.77 19.10 18.40
CA SER A 7 -11.80 18.06 18.49
C SER A 7 -11.20 16.66 18.63
N GLY A 8 -10.10 16.38 17.93
CA GLY A 8 -9.35 15.13 18.06
C GLY A 8 -8.75 14.95 19.46
N ASN A 9 -8.18 16.02 20.05
CA ASN A 9 -7.68 15.98 21.43
C ASN A 9 -8.78 15.61 22.44
N ARG A 10 -10.01 16.12 22.27
CA ARG A 10 -11.13 15.76 23.15
C ARG A 10 -11.47 14.27 23.08
N ILE A 11 -11.35 13.64 21.91
CA ILE A 11 -11.57 12.20 21.74
C ILE A 11 -10.46 11.38 22.41
N LEU A 12 -9.21 11.84 22.31
CA LEU A 12 -8.06 11.15 22.92
C LEU A 12 -8.11 11.12 24.46
N VAL A 13 -8.70 12.15 25.08
CA VAL A 13 -8.78 12.31 26.55
C VAL A 13 -9.99 11.57 27.16
N MET A 14 -10.95 11.11 26.36
CA MET A 14 -12.09 10.33 26.88
C MET A 14 -11.61 9.05 27.57
N PRO A 15 -12.29 8.57 28.64
CA PRO A 15 -11.96 7.29 29.29
C PRO A 15 -12.20 6.10 28.36
N ASP A 16 -11.52 4.98 28.60
CA ASP A 16 -11.64 3.81 27.74
C ASP A 16 -13.04 3.20 27.77
N VAL A 17 -13.63 3.13 26.58
CA VAL A 17 -15.01 2.68 26.37
C VAL A 17 -14.99 1.16 26.13
N PRO A 18 -15.92 0.39 26.72
CA PRO A 18 -16.06 -1.03 26.43
C PRO A 18 -16.18 -1.29 24.91
N LYS A 19 -15.55 -2.36 24.39
CA LYS A 19 -15.52 -2.69 22.94
C LYS A 19 -16.89 -2.58 22.24
N LYS A 20 -17.98 -2.95 22.93
CA LYS A 20 -19.37 -2.86 22.41
C LYS A 20 -19.85 -1.43 22.11
N ARG A 21 -19.29 -0.40 22.74
CA ARG A 21 -19.65 1.02 22.55
C ARG A 21 -18.54 1.84 21.89
N ALA A 22 -17.33 1.29 21.79
CA ALA A 22 -16.16 1.96 21.21
C ALA A 22 -16.42 2.48 19.77
N TYR A 23 -17.15 1.72 18.96
CA TYR A 23 -17.52 2.16 17.61
C TYR A 23 -18.39 3.42 17.61
N ALA A 24 -19.49 3.41 18.36
CA ALA A 24 -20.49 4.48 18.35
C ALA A 24 -19.95 5.77 18.98
N GLU A 25 -19.18 5.65 20.07
CA GLU A 25 -18.74 6.80 20.86
C GLU A 25 -17.37 7.35 20.41
N ARG A 26 -16.50 6.52 19.81
CA ARG A 26 -15.14 6.92 19.41
C ARG A 26 -14.86 6.74 17.93
N TYR A 27 -14.91 5.51 17.41
CA TYR A 27 -14.38 5.23 16.07
C TYR A 27 -15.14 5.96 14.96
N LYS A 28 -16.47 6.07 15.08
CA LYS A 28 -17.29 6.86 14.15
C LYS A 28 -16.83 8.32 14.07
N ASN A 29 -16.55 8.94 15.22
CA ASN A 29 -16.08 10.32 15.29
C ASN A 29 -14.68 10.47 14.69
N ILE A 30 -13.80 9.50 14.92
CA ILE A 30 -12.47 9.45 14.29
C ILE A 30 -12.58 9.37 12.76
N GLY A 31 -13.45 8.49 12.24
CA GLY A 31 -13.69 8.38 10.80
C GLY A 31 -14.21 9.68 10.18
N ILE A 32 -15.07 10.42 10.88
CA ILE A 32 -15.52 11.75 10.43
C ILE A 32 -14.34 12.73 10.39
N ILE A 33 -13.49 12.75 11.42
CA ILE A 33 -12.29 13.61 11.43
C ILE A 33 -11.37 13.29 10.26
N PHE A 34 -11.15 12.01 9.95
CA PHE A 34 -10.35 11.62 8.78
C PHE A 34 -10.94 12.17 7.48
N ASN A 35 -12.25 12.04 7.28
CA ASN A 35 -12.88 12.57 6.07
C ASN A 35 -12.82 14.10 5.98
N VAL A 36 -13.03 14.82 7.10
CA VAL A 36 -12.93 16.28 7.11
C VAL A 36 -11.50 16.74 6.84
N LEU A 37 -10.51 16.08 7.44
CA LEU A 37 -9.10 16.39 7.19
C LEU A 37 -8.72 16.12 5.73
N LYS A 38 -9.20 15.01 5.15
CA LYS A 38 -9.03 14.71 3.73
C LYS A 38 -9.58 15.84 2.84
N CYS A 39 -10.83 16.26 3.07
CA CYS A 39 -11.42 17.35 2.30
C CYS A 39 -10.65 18.68 2.45
N ALA A 40 -10.08 18.93 3.62
CA ALA A 40 -9.26 20.11 3.86
C ALA A 40 -7.91 20.07 3.10
N LEU A 41 -7.30 18.90 2.96
CA LEU A 41 -6.03 18.71 2.23
C LEU A 41 -6.22 18.76 0.71
N ILE A 42 -7.22 18.05 0.18
CA ILE A 42 -7.44 17.92 -1.28
C ILE A 42 -8.01 19.20 -1.89
N GLY A 43 -8.84 19.93 -1.15
CA GLY A 43 -9.69 20.98 -1.72
C GLY A 43 -8.98 22.19 -2.31
N ALA A 44 -7.63 22.23 -2.28
CA ALA A 44 -6.79 23.35 -2.74
C ALA A 44 -7.18 24.72 -2.19
N TYR A 45 -8.02 24.76 -1.14
CA TYR A 45 -8.51 25.97 -0.50
C TYR A 45 -7.41 26.73 0.24
N ILE A 46 -6.28 26.05 0.52
CA ILE A 46 -5.24 26.52 1.41
C ILE A 46 -3.86 26.26 0.77
N PRO A 47 -3.06 27.29 0.47
CA PRO A 47 -1.70 27.12 -0.02
C PRO A 47 -0.78 26.74 1.16
N PHE A 48 -0.65 25.44 1.43
CA PHE A 48 0.08 24.93 2.60
C PHE A 48 1.55 25.36 2.72
N GLY A 49 2.22 25.65 1.60
CA GLY A 49 3.59 26.20 1.62
C GLY A 49 3.70 27.56 2.33
N VAL A 50 2.59 28.31 2.38
CA VAL A 50 2.53 29.63 3.02
C VAL A 50 2.49 29.53 4.54
N PHE A 51 1.87 28.48 5.09
CA PHE A 51 1.79 28.26 6.55
C PHE A 51 3.18 28.19 7.16
N ARG A 52 4.09 27.49 6.48
CA ARG A 52 5.47 27.35 6.94
C ARG A 52 6.26 28.66 6.86
N LEU A 53 6.06 29.45 5.81
CA LEU A 53 6.70 30.76 5.68
C LEU A 53 6.29 31.73 6.80
N TYR A 54 5.08 31.59 7.31
CA TYR A 54 4.57 32.38 8.43
C TYR A 54 4.70 31.69 9.81
N GLY A 55 5.32 30.51 9.87
CA GLY A 55 5.50 29.75 11.11
C GLY A 55 4.19 29.24 11.73
N ASP A 56 3.12 29.06 10.95
CA ASP A 56 1.84 28.54 11.41
C ASP A 56 1.90 27.00 11.54
N PRO A 57 1.76 26.44 12.77
CA PRO A 57 1.83 25.00 13.01
C PRO A 57 0.56 24.23 12.61
N CYS A 58 -0.51 24.91 12.17
CA CYS A 58 -1.84 24.33 12.03
C CYS A 58 -1.90 23.05 11.17
N LEU A 59 -1.13 23.01 10.09
CA LEU A 59 -1.02 21.81 9.24
C LEU A 59 -0.30 20.67 9.97
N GLN A 60 0.86 20.96 10.58
CA GLN A 60 1.64 19.97 11.32
C GLN A 60 0.85 19.40 12.49
N ASP A 61 0.13 20.24 13.23
CA ASP A 61 -0.75 19.81 14.33
C ASP A 61 -1.87 18.88 13.83
N SER A 62 -2.41 19.14 12.64
CA SER A 62 -3.45 18.31 12.03
C SER A 62 -2.92 16.96 11.56
N LEU A 63 -1.71 16.93 10.97
CA LEU A 63 -1.04 15.70 10.58
C LEU A 63 -0.62 14.86 11.80
N ASN A 64 -0.12 15.50 12.85
CA ASN A 64 0.15 14.86 14.13
C ASN A 64 -1.12 14.30 14.78
N MET A 65 -2.25 15.02 14.66
CA MET A 65 -3.54 14.54 15.13
C MET A 65 -3.99 13.29 14.35
N PHE A 66 -3.84 13.29 13.03
CA PHE A 66 -4.11 12.11 12.20
C PHE A 66 -3.37 10.87 12.73
N VAL A 67 -2.06 10.99 12.99
CA VAL A 67 -1.25 9.89 13.53
C VAL A 67 -1.75 9.43 14.90
N LYS A 68 -2.04 10.36 15.82
CA LYS A 68 -2.54 10.02 17.16
C LYS A 68 -3.88 9.29 17.10
N LEU A 69 -4.78 9.72 16.21
CA LEU A 69 -6.09 9.09 16.03
C LEU A 69 -5.96 7.71 15.37
N PHE A 70 -5.06 7.55 14.40
CA PHE A 70 -4.72 6.27 13.79
C PHE A 70 -4.26 5.26 14.86
N LEU A 71 -3.29 5.64 15.70
CA LEU A 71 -2.74 4.77 16.75
C LEU A 71 -3.75 4.43 17.87
N LYS A 72 -4.85 5.18 17.99
CA LYS A 72 -5.86 4.94 19.02
C LYS A 72 -6.84 3.82 18.64
N ILE A 73 -6.96 3.49 17.34
CA ILE A 73 -7.82 2.41 16.89
C ILE A 73 -6.97 1.12 16.82
N PRO A 74 -7.36 0.03 17.52
CA PRO A 74 -6.67 -1.26 17.41
C PRO A 74 -6.69 -1.79 15.98
N GLU A 75 -5.61 -2.43 15.53
CA GLU A 75 -5.47 -2.97 14.16
C GLU A 75 -6.61 -3.95 13.79
N GLU A 76 -7.04 -4.78 14.75
CA GLU A 76 -8.14 -5.75 14.62
C GLU A 76 -9.50 -5.07 14.34
N ASP A 77 -9.77 -3.96 15.04
CA ASP A 77 -11.03 -3.23 14.93
C ASP A 77 -11.06 -2.36 13.67
N PHE A 78 -9.89 -1.93 13.18
CA PHE A 78 -9.76 -0.97 12.09
C PHE A 78 -10.45 -1.43 10.81
N HIS A 79 -10.28 -2.70 10.48
CA HIS A 79 -10.76 -3.31 9.24
C HIS A 79 -12.20 -3.84 9.34
N SER A 80 -12.72 -3.95 10.56
CA SER A 80 -14.11 -4.35 10.82
C SER A 80 -15.12 -3.26 10.41
N TYR A 81 -14.67 -2.01 10.23
CA TYR A 81 -15.52 -0.86 9.91
C TYR A 81 -15.16 -0.25 8.55
N THR A 82 -15.71 -0.81 7.47
CA THR A 82 -15.39 -0.45 6.08
C THR A 82 -15.41 1.06 5.79
N LYS A 83 -16.40 1.81 6.30
CA LYS A 83 -16.47 3.28 6.09
C LYS A 83 -15.30 4.03 6.73
N ILE A 84 -14.86 3.60 7.91
CA ILE A 84 -13.73 4.21 8.63
C ILE A 84 -12.45 3.89 7.88
N ALA A 85 -12.27 2.63 7.46
CA ALA A 85 -11.14 2.21 6.64
C ALA A 85 -11.07 3.04 5.35
N GLN A 86 -12.18 3.18 4.61
CA GLN A 86 -12.24 4.03 3.41
C GLN A 86 -11.81 5.47 3.71
N HIS A 87 -12.34 6.12 4.75
CA HIS A 87 -11.94 7.49 5.10
C HIS A 87 -10.46 7.60 5.48
N TYR A 88 -9.93 6.60 6.18
CA TYR A 88 -8.52 6.56 6.53
C TYR A 88 -7.61 6.38 5.33
N TYR A 89 -7.82 5.37 4.48
CA TYR A 89 -6.92 5.10 3.36
C TYR A 89 -6.96 6.23 2.35
N ASN A 90 -8.15 6.81 2.08
CA ASN A 90 -8.26 8.03 1.29
C ASN A 90 -7.54 9.22 1.94
N LEU A 91 -7.48 9.33 3.27
CA LEU A 91 -6.68 10.38 3.90
C LEU A 91 -5.18 10.07 3.77
N LEU A 92 -4.78 8.82 4.04
CA LEU A 92 -3.40 8.37 4.01
C LEU A 92 -2.77 8.57 2.63
N GLU A 93 -3.46 8.21 1.54
CA GLU A 93 -2.94 8.40 0.18
C GLU A 93 -2.54 9.86 -0.05
N ASN A 94 -3.39 10.82 0.36
CA ASN A 94 -3.16 12.25 0.14
C ASN A 94 -2.08 12.80 1.07
N VAL A 95 -2.04 12.33 2.33
CA VAL A 95 -0.95 12.68 3.26
C VAL A 95 0.40 12.19 2.74
N VAL A 96 0.47 10.96 2.23
CA VAL A 96 1.72 10.41 1.68
C VAL A 96 2.11 11.14 0.40
N GLN A 97 1.17 11.40 -0.50
CA GLN A 97 1.44 12.03 -1.80
C GLN A 97 1.94 13.47 -1.66
N ASP A 98 1.27 14.29 -0.84
CA ASP A 98 1.58 15.72 -0.74
C ASP A 98 2.51 16.06 0.43
N ASN A 99 2.60 15.19 1.45
CA ASN A 99 3.34 15.45 2.68
C ASN A 99 4.32 14.31 3.02
N ILE A 100 4.96 13.72 2.00
CA ILE A 100 5.94 12.63 2.18
C ILE A 100 7.06 12.99 3.16
N ALA A 101 7.46 14.28 3.23
CA ALA A 101 8.46 14.75 4.19
C ALA A 101 7.99 14.50 5.64
N PHE A 102 6.73 14.80 5.97
CA PHE A 102 6.16 14.48 7.29
C PHE A 102 6.19 12.97 7.55
N VAL A 103 5.73 12.16 6.59
CA VAL A 103 5.67 10.70 6.73
C VAL A 103 7.08 10.09 6.91
N SER A 104 8.07 10.60 6.19
CA SER A 104 9.46 10.13 6.24
C SER A 104 10.16 10.40 7.57
N ASN A 105 9.71 11.42 8.32
CA ASN A 105 10.22 11.84 9.62
C ASN A 105 9.42 11.24 10.80
N LEU A 106 8.40 10.43 10.54
CA LEU A 106 7.67 9.75 11.61
C LEU A 106 8.61 8.83 12.40
N GLN A 107 8.29 8.65 13.69
CA GLN A 107 8.99 7.67 14.52
C GLN A 107 8.96 6.29 13.85
N PRO A 108 10.05 5.50 13.89
CA PRO A 108 10.13 4.24 13.15
C PRO A 108 8.98 3.27 13.42
N ASN A 109 8.52 3.19 14.67
CA ASN A 109 7.40 2.33 15.05
C ASN A 109 6.06 2.79 14.45
N VAL A 110 5.86 4.10 14.30
CA VAL A 110 4.66 4.67 13.70
C VAL A 110 4.66 4.42 12.19
N PHE A 111 5.80 4.63 11.53
CA PHE A 111 5.94 4.31 10.12
C PHE A 111 5.72 2.81 9.84
N ALA A 112 6.27 1.94 10.69
CA ALA A 112 6.02 0.50 10.61
C ALA A 112 4.53 0.15 10.80
N ALA A 113 3.83 0.81 11.74
CA ALA A 113 2.40 0.63 11.92
C ALA A 113 1.59 1.08 10.68
N ILE A 114 1.98 2.19 10.04
CA ILE A 114 1.38 2.62 8.77
C ILE A 114 1.64 1.56 7.68
N LEU A 115 2.85 1.04 7.53
CA LEU A 115 3.14 -0.02 6.55
C LEU A 115 2.32 -1.30 6.81
N ARG A 116 2.16 -1.72 8.06
CA ARG A 116 1.28 -2.86 8.42
C ARG A 116 -0.17 -2.58 8.07
N SER A 117 -0.67 -1.37 8.32
CA SER A 117 -2.02 -1.01 7.89
C SER A 117 -2.13 -1.08 6.37
N VAL A 118 -1.16 -0.54 5.62
CA VAL A 118 -1.14 -0.59 4.15
C VAL A 118 -1.14 -2.04 3.65
N HIS A 119 -0.39 -2.94 4.28
CA HIS A 119 -0.42 -4.39 3.98
C HIS A 119 -1.83 -4.97 4.06
N THR A 120 -2.53 -4.70 5.16
CA THR A 120 -3.93 -5.13 5.34
C THR A 120 -4.87 -4.43 4.35
N GLY A 121 -4.58 -3.18 4.00
CA GLY A 121 -5.34 -2.40 3.02
C GLY A 121 -5.27 -2.96 1.60
N VAL A 122 -4.07 -3.31 1.12
CA VAL A 122 -3.88 -3.87 -0.24
C VAL A 122 -4.46 -5.28 -0.40
N THR A 123 -4.67 -5.98 0.71
CA THR A 123 -5.31 -7.32 0.76
C THR A 123 -6.80 -7.26 1.15
N SER A 124 -7.39 -6.06 1.22
CA SER A 124 -8.79 -5.87 1.56
C SER A 124 -9.75 -6.42 0.49
N LEU A 125 -11.02 -6.61 0.85
CA LEU A 125 -12.09 -6.97 -0.08
C LEU A 125 -12.78 -5.75 -0.71
N ASP A 126 -12.53 -4.55 -0.17
CA ASP A 126 -13.14 -3.29 -0.61
C ASP A 126 -12.26 -2.58 -1.63
N ALA A 127 -12.80 -2.34 -2.84
CA ALA A 127 -12.04 -1.79 -3.96
C ALA A 127 -11.51 -0.36 -3.72
N VAL A 128 -12.23 0.45 -2.94
CA VAL A 128 -11.80 1.80 -2.58
C VAL A 128 -10.60 1.71 -1.65
N VAL A 129 -10.68 0.86 -0.63
CA VAL A 129 -9.56 0.60 0.30
C VAL A 129 -8.33 0.10 -0.45
N ILE A 130 -8.46 -0.90 -1.33
CA ILE A 130 -7.32 -1.43 -2.10
C ILE A 130 -6.68 -0.32 -2.93
N THR A 131 -7.48 0.47 -3.65
CA THR A 131 -6.97 1.51 -4.55
C THR A 131 -6.20 2.60 -3.80
N SER A 132 -6.75 3.09 -2.68
CA SER A 132 -6.08 4.11 -1.88
C SER A 132 -4.85 3.58 -1.15
N ALA A 133 -4.91 2.35 -0.61
CA ALA A 133 -3.76 1.71 0.01
C ALA A 133 -2.62 1.47 -0.99
N CYS A 134 -2.94 1.05 -2.22
CA CYS A 134 -1.96 0.88 -3.29
C CYS A 134 -1.32 2.21 -3.71
N SER A 135 -2.11 3.29 -3.79
CA SER A 135 -1.61 4.62 -4.14
C SER A 135 -0.68 5.19 -3.07
N ALA A 136 -1.05 5.02 -1.79
CA ALA A 136 -0.19 5.34 -0.66
C ALA A 136 1.11 4.50 -0.69
N LEU A 137 0.99 3.19 -0.91
CA LEU A 137 2.13 2.28 -0.97
C LEU A 137 3.08 2.64 -2.12
N ASP A 138 2.55 2.92 -3.32
CA ASP A 138 3.36 3.30 -4.49
C ASP A 138 4.18 4.56 -4.19
N SER A 139 3.55 5.56 -3.58
CA SER A 139 4.22 6.82 -3.19
C SER A 139 5.31 6.58 -2.14
N ILE A 140 5.07 5.72 -1.14
CA ILE A 140 6.09 5.32 -0.16
C ILE A 140 7.26 4.61 -0.87
N LEU A 141 6.98 3.66 -1.76
CA LEU A 141 8.01 2.88 -2.44
C LEU A 141 8.84 3.73 -3.40
N ASN A 142 8.21 4.68 -4.11
CA ASN A 142 8.93 5.67 -4.93
C ASN A 142 9.93 6.46 -4.09
N TYR A 143 9.50 6.91 -2.90
CA TYR A 143 10.36 7.63 -1.97
C TYR A 143 11.51 6.74 -1.46
N LEU A 144 11.20 5.55 -0.96
CA LEU A 144 12.20 4.60 -0.45
C LEU A 144 13.21 4.24 -1.53
N TYR A 145 12.75 3.88 -2.74
CA TYR A 145 13.63 3.57 -3.87
C TYR A 145 14.56 4.72 -4.21
N LYS A 146 14.05 5.95 -4.27
CA LYS A 146 14.88 7.15 -4.48
C LYS A 146 15.93 7.31 -3.39
N ARG A 147 15.59 7.06 -2.12
CA ARG A 147 16.52 7.19 -0.98
C ARG A 147 17.57 6.06 -0.93
N PHE A 148 17.21 4.84 -1.33
CA PHE A 148 18.15 3.72 -1.37
C PHE A 148 19.10 3.74 -2.57
N THR A 149 18.66 4.27 -3.72
CA THR A 149 19.42 4.25 -4.98
C THR A 149 20.20 5.53 -5.28
N ARG A 150 19.79 6.70 -4.75
CA ARG A 150 20.49 7.97 -4.99
C ARG A 150 21.35 8.38 -3.81
N ALA A 151 22.52 8.95 -4.10
CA ALA A 151 23.39 9.56 -3.09
C ALA A 151 22.66 10.66 -2.29
N PRO A 152 22.96 10.83 -0.99
CA PRO A 152 22.07 11.48 -0.05
C PRO A 152 22.20 13.00 -0.11
N HIS A 153 21.45 13.69 -0.97
CA HIS A 153 21.26 15.14 -0.83
C HIS A 153 19.77 15.49 -0.87
N PRO A 154 19.08 15.55 0.28
CA PRO A 154 17.83 16.28 0.37
C PRO A 154 18.18 17.77 0.19
N VAL A 155 18.02 18.28 -1.03
CA VAL A 155 18.08 19.73 -1.26
C VAL A 155 16.84 20.30 -0.58
N ALA A 156 17.02 20.89 0.59
CA ALA A 156 15.97 21.65 1.26
C ALA A 156 15.55 22.79 0.33
N LYS A 157 14.44 22.63 -0.37
CA LYS A 157 13.83 23.73 -1.12
C LYS A 157 13.27 24.72 -0.12
N VAL A 158 13.52 26.01 -0.33
CA VAL A 158 13.00 27.08 0.54
C VAL A 158 11.49 26.90 0.72
N GLY A 159 11.03 26.78 1.96
CA GLY A 159 9.62 26.55 2.29
C GLY A 159 9.15 25.09 2.34
N MET A 160 9.98 24.08 2.03
CA MET A 160 9.60 22.64 2.10
C MET A 160 10.26 21.91 3.28
N GLU A 161 9.48 21.09 3.99
CA GLU A 161 9.98 20.24 5.09
C GLU A 161 11.12 19.34 4.61
N PRO A 162 12.23 19.24 5.35
CA PRO A 162 13.32 18.35 4.98
C PRO A 162 12.85 16.89 5.05
N GLU A 163 13.13 16.15 3.98
CA GLU A 163 12.93 14.70 3.93
C GLU A 163 13.86 14.00 4.94
N GLY A 164 13.32 13.06 5.74
CA GLY A 164 14.02 12.36 6.81
C GLY A 164 14.35 10.90 6.50
N ASP A 165 15.27 10.34 7.30
CA ASP A 165 15.73 8.95 7.20
C ASP A 165 15.07 8.00 8.23
N SER A 166 14.18 8.51 9.09
CA SER A 166 13.53 7.70 10.13
C SER A 166 12.71 6.54 9.55
N CYS A 167 12.07 6.73 8.40
CA CYS A 167 11.40 5.66 7.67
C CYS A 167 12.38 4.59 7.15
N LEU A 168 13.60 4.95 6.75
CA LEU A 168 14.63 3.98 6.32
C LEU A 168 15.07 3.11 7.50
N VAL A 169 15.19 3.70 8.69
CA VAL A 169 15.45 2.95 9.93
C VAL A 169 14.33 1.95 10.19
N ALA A 170 13.06 2.37 10.06
CA ALA A 170 11.91 1.49 10.25
C ALA A 170 11.94 0.26 9.32
N VAL A 171 12.22 0.48 8.03
CA VAL A 171 12.31 -0.58 7.02
C VAL A 171 13.49 -1.51 7.32
N LYS A 172 14.65 -0.97 7.68
CA LYS A 172 15.84 -1.77 8.03
C LYS A 172 15.65 -2.59 9.32
N SER A 173 14.91 -2.06 10.29
CA SER A 173 14.63 -2.76 11.54
C SER A 173 13.56 -3.85 11.39
N GLN A 174 12.72 -3.77 10.36
CA GLN A 174 11.64 -4.75 10.11
C GLN A 174 11.56 -5.09 8.60
N PRO A 175 12.61 -5.69 8.02
CA PRO A 175 12.65 -6.00 6.59
C PRO A 175 11.52 -6.95 6.15
N GLN A 176 11.04 -7.78 7.08
CA GLN A 176 9.94 -8.71 6.85
C GLN A 176 8.65 -8.04 6.38
N LEU A 177 8.40 -6.78 6.78
CA LEU A 177 7.17 -6.09 6.38
C LEU A 177 7.06 -5.93 4.86
N MET A 178 8.16 -5.55 4.20
CA MET A 178 8.14 -5.37 2.75
C MET A 178 8.06 -6.71 2.02
N SER A 179 8.74 -7.75 2.52
CA SER A 179 8.66 -9.09 1.96
C SER A 179 7.26 -9.67 2.10
N ASP A 180 6.60 -9.48 3.24
CA ASP A 180 5.25 -10.00 3.50
C ASP A 180 4.22 -9.32 2.59
N ILE A 181 4.34 -8.00 2.38
CA ILE A 181 3.49 -7.27 1.43
C ILE A 181 3.69 -7.81 0.01
N LEU A 182 4.94 -7.95 -0.44
CA LEU A 182 5.25 -8.48 -1.77
C LEU A 182 4.64 -9.87 -1.99
N THR A 183 4.93 -10.80 -1.08
CA THR A 183 4.44 -12.18 -1.16
C THR A 183 2.92 -12.25 -1.11
N SER A 184 2.28 -11.45 -0.26
CA SER A 184 0.81 -11.41 -0.16
C SER A 184 0.17 -10.85 -1.44
N MET A 185 0.73 -9.76 -2.00
CA MET A 185 0.23 -9.18 -3.25
C MET A 185 0.40 -10.12 -4.43
N MET A 186 1.56 -10.77 -4.57
CA MET A 186 1.81 -11.76 -5.62
C MET A 186 0.87 -12.96 -5.51
N THR A 187 0.73 -13.53 -4.31
CA THR A 187 -0.17 -14.66 -4.05
C THR A 187 -1.62 -14.31 -4.38
N SER A 188 -2.08 -13.12 -3.95
CA SER A 188 -3.41 -12.61 -4.27
C SER A 188 -3.62 -12.41 -5.77
N LEU A 189 -2.60 -11.92 -6.49
CA LEU A 189 -2.66 -11.70 -7.94
C LEU A 189 -2.76 -13.00 -8.74
N MET A 190 -2.01 -14.02 -8.33
CA MET A 190 -1.91 -15.31 -9.01
C MET A 190 -3.11 -16.22 -8.74
N PHE A 191 -3.56 -16.28 -7.49
CA PHE A 191 -4.54 -17.29 -7.04
C PHE A 191 -5.86 -16.70 -6.53
N GLY A 192 -5.94 -15.38 -6.34
CA GLY A 192 -7.11 -14.71 -5.79
C GLY A 192 -8.05 -14.08 -6.83
N GLU A 193 -9.22 -13.67 -6.35
CA GLU A 193 -10.14 -12.79 -7.09
C GLU A 193 -9.63 -11.34 -7.08
N VAL A 194 -8.87 -10.98 -8.11
CA VAL A 194 -8.28 -9.65 -8.22
C VAL A 194 -9.31 -8.64 -8.70
N LYS A 195 -9.73 -7.73 -7.81
CA LYS A 195 -10.66 -6.63 -8.15
C LYS A 195 -9.95 -5.41 -8.76
N CYS A 196 -8.76 -5.07 -8.26
CA CYS A 196 -8.06 -3.82 -8.56
C CYS A 196 -6.65 -4.06 -9.15
N GLN A 197 -6.56 -4.89 -10.19
CA GLN A 197 -5.27 -5.29 -10.80
C GLN A 197 -4.39 -4.09 -11.19
N TRP A 198 -5.00 -3.08 -11.80
CA TRP A 198 -4.30 -1.85 -12.21
C TRP A 198 -3.69 -1.12 -11.01
N SER A 199 -4.44 -0.99 -9.91
CA SER A 199 -3.96 -0.34 -8.69
C SER A 199 -2.81 -1.13 -8.05
N LEU A 200 -2.87 -2.45 -8.05
CA LEU A 200 -1.84 -3.33 -7.46
C LEU A 200 -0.52 -3.31 -8.24
N SER A 201 -0.57 -3.11 -9.56
CA SER A 201 0.60 -3.23 -10.45
C SER A 201 1.75 -2.27 -10.11
N ARG A 202 1.45 -0.98 -9.92
CA ARG A 202 2.46 0.07 -9.69
C ARG A 202 3.26 -0.13 -8.40
N PRO A 203 2.63 -0.31 -7.22
CA PRO A 203 3.36 -0.60 -6.00
C PRO A 203 4.06 -1.97 -6.04
N LEU A 204 3.51 -2.95 -6.76
CA LEU A 204 4.17 -4.26 -6.89
C LEU A 204 5.53 -4.16 -7.56
N LEU A 205 5.66 -3.36 -8.63
CA LEU A 205 6.97 -3.10 -9.24
C LEU A 205 7.93 -2.49 -8.20
N GLY A 206 7.46 -1.48 -7.46
CA GLY A 206 8.23 -0.85 -6.37
C GLY A 206 8.75 -1.86 -5.34
N LEU A 207 7.94 -2.84 -4.96
CA LEU A 207 8.33 -3.91 -4.05
C LEU A 207 9.34 -4.86 -4.69
N ILE A 208 9.12 -5.29 -5.93
CA ILE A 208 10.03 -6.21 -6.64
C ILE A 208 11.43 -5.59 -6.74
N LEU A 209 11.54 -4.32 -7.15
CA LEU A 209 12.84 -3.66 -7.29
C LEU A 209 13.53 -3.39 -5.93
N LEU A 210 12.76 -3.28 -4.84
CA LEU A 210 13.32 -3.10 -3.49
C LEU A 210 13.61 -4.42 -2.77
N GLN A 211 13.05 -5.53 -3.24
CA GLN A 211 13.09 -6.87 -2.62
C GLN A 211 13.39 -7.95 -3.67
N GLU A 212 14.40 -7.73 -4.52
CA GLU A 212 14.72 -8.60 -5.66
C GLU A 212 15.00 -10.06 -5.24
N GLU A 213 15.70 -10.26 -4.13
CA GLU A 213 16.00 -11.60 -3.60
C GLU A 213 14.73 -12.33 -3.17
N VAL A 214 13.81 -11.62 -2.49
CA VAL A 214 12.53 -12.18 -2.06
C VAL A 214 11.69 -12.57 -3.28
N PHE A 215 11.61 -11.71 -4.29
CA PHE A 215 10.89 -12.01 -5.53
C PHE A 215 11.48 -13.23 -6.26
N THR A 216 12.81 -13.32 -6.34
CA THR A 216 13.52 -14.44 -6.98
C THR A 216 13.26 -15.76 -6.25
N ASN A 217 13.30 -15.73 -4.92
CA ASN A 217 13.00 -16.90 -4.10
C ASN A 217 11.53 -17.31 -4.21
N PHE A 218 10.60 -16.34 -4.20
CA PHE A 218 9.17 -16.57 -4.42
C PHE A 218 8.90 -17.25 -5.77
N LYS A 219 9.50 -16.75 -6.87
CA LYS A 219 9.41 -17.38 -8.19
C LYS A 219 9.85 -18.84 -8.15
N ARG A 220 11.02 -19.12 -7.56
CA ARG A 220 11.57 -20.48 -7.46
C ARG A 220 10.64 -21.40 -6.68
N GLU A 221 10.13 -20.93 -5.55
CA GLU A 221 9.22 -21.68 -4.69
C GLU A 221 7.91 -22.02 -5.43
N ILE A 222 7.25 -21.02 -6.03
CA ILE A 222 6.01 -21.25 -6.76
C ILE A 222 6.18 -22.25 -7.90
N ILE A 223 7.26 -22.15 -8.68
CA ILE A 223 7.55 -23.09 -9.78
C ILE A 223 7.78 -24.50 -9.22
N SER A 224 8.55 -24.64 -8.14
CA SER A 224 8.83 -25.95 -7.53
C SER A 224 7.59 -26.65 -6.98
N GLN A 225 6.56 -25.88 -6.62
CA GLN A 225 5.27 -26.41 -6.17
C GLN A 225 4.34 -26.85 -7.31
N GLN A 226 4.67 -26.53 -8.57
CA GLN A 226 3.90 -26.98 -9.73
C GLN A 226 4.33 -28.38 -10.19
N THR A 227 3.50 -29.02 -11.00
CA THR A 227 3.86 -30.26 -11.72
C THR A 227 4.86 -29.96 -12.85
N GLU A 228 5.70 -30.94 -13.22
CA GLU A 228 6.79 -30.75 -14.21
C GLU A 228 6.30 -30.19 -15.56
N ASP A 229 5.11 -30.60 -16.01
CA ASP A 229 4.48 -30.11 -17.24
C ASP A 229 4.12 -28.61 -17.20
N ARG A 230 3.97 -28.04 -16.00
CA ARG A 230 3.62 -26.63 -15.77
C ARG A 230 4.84 -25.77 -15.44
N HIS A 231 5.99 -26.36 -15.13
CA HIS A 231 7.22 -25.61 -14.77
C HIS A 231 7.61 -24.64 -15.87
N ALA A 232 7.62 -25.10 -17.13
CA ALA A 232 7.97 -24.26 -18.28
C ALA A 232 7.02 -23.08 -18.47
N VAL A 233 5.71 -23.31 -18.28
CA VAL A 233 4.67 -22.27 -18.43
C VAL A 233 4.83 -21.19 -17.36
N PHE A 234 4.99 -21.58 -16.10
CA PHE A 234 5.19 -20.61 -15.01
C PHE A 234 6.52 -19.86 -15.16
N GLN A 235 7.60 -20.55 -15.54
CA GLN A 235 8.90 -19.93 -15.80
C GLN A 235 8.77 -18.85 -16.87
N GLN A 236 8.16 -19.17 -18.01
CA GLN A 236 7.93 -18.23 -19.11
C GLN A 236 7.05 -17.05 -18.69
N ALA A 237 5.98 -17.31 -17.93
CA ALA A 237 5.11 -16.24 -17.44
C ALA A 237 5.89 -15.25 -16.56
N PHE A 238 6.70 -15.75 -15.61
CA PHE A 238 7.53 -14.90 -14.77
C PHE A 238 8.63 -14.15 -15.54
N ASP A 239 9.17 -14.74 -16.61
CA ASP A 239 10.12 -14.06 -17.48
C ASP A 239 9.41 -12.94 -18.27
N GLY A 240 8.21 -13.20 -18.80
CA GLY A 240 7.37 -12.22 -19.48
C GLY A 240 6.90 -11.08 -18.56
N LEU A 241 6.69 -11.36 -17.27
CA LEU A 241 6.34 -10.33 -16.28
C LEU A 241 7.39 -9.20 -16.21
N MET A 242 8.67 -9.56 -16.33
CA MET A 242 9.80 -8.64 -16.22
C MET A 242 10.38 -8.21 -17.58
N ASP A 243 9.79 -8.66 -18.70
CA ASP A 243 10.29 -8.33 -20.03
C ASP A 243 10.22 -6.82 -20.31
N GLY A 244 11.34 -6.23 -20.72
CA GLY A 244 11.46 -4.78 -20.94
C GLY A 244 11.33 -3.91 -19.68
N VAL A 245 11.30 -4.49 -18.48
CA VAL A 245 11.24 -3.75 -17.21
C VAL A 245 12.63 -3.32 -16.79
N GLU A 246 12.83 -2.01 -16.66
CA GLU A 246 14.08 -1.40 -16.23
C GLU A 246 14.21 -1.38 -14.69
N MET A 247 15.43 -1.17 -14.20
CA MET A 247 15.69 -0.90 -12.78
C MET A 247 15.38 0.57 -12.45
N SER A 248 14.11 0.96 -12.58
CA SER A 248 13.64 2.32 -12.29
C SER A 248 12.15 2.36 -11.97
N LEU A 249 11.68 3.39 -11.26
CA LEU A 249 10.25 3.61 -10.99
C LEU A 249 9.65 4.75 -11.82
N THR A 250 10.13 4.91 -13.06
CA THR A 250 9.54 5.90 -13.99
C THR A 250 8.12 5.50 -14.39
N VAL A 251 7.30 6.50 -14.77
CA VAL A 251 5.92 6.26 -15.23
C VAL A 251 5.90 5.27 -16.41
N LYS A 252 6.77 5.49 -17.40
CA LYS A 252 6.90 4.60 -18.56
C LYS A 252 7.21 3.16 -18.14
N ASN A 253 8.15 2.95 -17.23
CA ASN A 253 8.53 1.61 -16.80
C ASN A 253 7.40 0.92 -16.02
N LYS A 254 6.68 1.66 -15.17
CA LYS A 254 5.48 1.16 -14.49
C LYS A 254 4.38 0.74 -15.46
N ASP A 255 4.18 1.51 -16.53
CA ASP A 255 3.16 1.20 -17.53
C ASP A 255 3.52 -0.06 -18.33
N VAL A 256 4.81 -0.28 -18.64
CA VAL A 256 5.30 -1.55 -19.22
C VAL A 256 5.01 -2.73 -18.28
N PHE A 257 5.43 -2.63 -17.02
CA PHE A 257 5.16 -3.68 -16.03
C PHE A 257 3.67 -3.97 -15.86
N THR A 258 2.82 -2.93 -15.90
CA THR A 258 1.37 -3.07 -15.79
C THR A 258 0.78 -3.90 -16.94
N GLN A 259 1.26 -3.70 -18.17
CA GLN A 259 0.86 -4.48 -19.34
C GLN A 259 1.32 -5.94 -19.20
N ASN A 260 2.58 -6.14 -18.83
CA ASN A 260 3.13 -7.48 -18.60
C ASN A 260 2.36 -8.25 -17.52
N LEU A 261 2.00 -7.58 -16.41
CA LEU A 261 1.24 -8.19 -15.33
C LEU A 261 -0.14 -8.68 -15.79
N ALA A 262 -0.77 -7.99 -16.74
CA ALA A 262 -2.04 -8.44 -17.31
C ALA A 262 -1.91 -9.71 -18.15
N THR A 263 -0.82 -9.85 -18.90
CA THR A 263 -0.50 -11.07 -19.64
C THR A 263 -0.12 -12.20 -18.67
N PHE A 264 0.80 -11.94 -17.74
CA PHE A 264 1.22 -12.88 -16.69
C PHE A 264 0.02 -13.50 -15.96
N ARG A 265 -0.92 -12.67 -15.52
CA ARG A 265 -2.09 -13.17 -14.78
C ARG A 265 -2.96 -14.08 -15.64
N ARG A 266 -3.14 -13.76 -16.93
CA ARG A 266 -3.92 -14.60 -17.84
C ARG A 266 -3.28 -15.98 -17.99
N GLU A 267 -1.97 -16.02 -18.26
CA GLU A 267 -1.20 -17.25 -18.43
C GLU A 267 -1.23 -18.12 -17.17
N VAL A 268 -1.03 -17.52 -15.99
CA VAL A 268 -1.09 -18.24 -14.71
C VAL A 268 -2.50 -18.80 -14.47
N VAL A 269 -3.54 -18.02 -14.70
CA VAL A 269 -4.93 -18.47 -14.52
C VAL A 269 -5.26 -19.62 -15.48
N GLU A 270 -4.83 -19.54 -16.74
CA GLU A 270 -5.00 -20.60 -17.73
C GLU A 270 -4.24 -21.88 -17.33
N ALA A 271 -2.99 -21.74 -16.90
CA ALA A 271 -2.16 -22.86 -16.45
C ALA A 271 -2.77 -23.58 -15.23
N VAL A 272 -3.36 -22.82 -14.30
CA VAL A 272 -4.06 -23.37 -13.13
C VAL A 272 -5.36 -24.07 -13.55
N LYS A 273 -6.16 -23.46 -14.43
CA LYS A 273 -7.47 -23.97 -14.87
C LYS A 273 -7.42 -25.08 -15.92
N GLY A 274 -6.29 -25.27 -16.61
CA GLY A 274 -6.12 -26.15 -17.76
C GLY A 274 -6.28 -27.67 -17.53
N LYS A 275 -7.14 -28.09 -16.60
CA LYS A 275 -7.50 -29.49 -16.35
C LYS A 275 -8.99 -29.72 -16.02
N GLU A 276 -9.89 -28.78 -16.34
CA GLU A 276 -11.31 -29.11 -16.44
C GLU A 276 -11.70 -29.28 -17.92
N ILE A 277 -12.04 -30.52 -18.28
CA ILE A 277 -12.67 -30.98 -19.53
C ILE A 277 -11.71 -31.28 -20.70
N SER A 278 -11.26 -32.54 -20.74
CA SER A 278 -11.37 -33.33 -21.97
C SER A 278 -12.19 -34.58 -21.60
N PRO A 279 -13.43 -34.76 -22.07
CA PRO A 279 -14.07 -36.05 -21.97
C PRO A 279 -13.24 -36.96 -22.87
N SER A 280 -12.59 -37.94 -22.27
CA SER A 280 -12.11 -39.12 -22.98
C SER A 280 -13.30 -39.69 -23.73
N VAL A 281 -13.38 -39.43 -25.04
CA VAL A 281 -14.20 -40.24 -25.93
C VAL A 281 -13.51 -41.59 -25.98
N SER A 282 -13.90 -42.44 -25.04
CA SER A 282 -13.60 -43.86 -25.06
C SER A 282 -14.20 -44.42 -26.35
N ASN A 283 -13.35 -44.61 -27.35
CA ASN A 283 -13.63 -45.54 -28.43
C ASN A 283 -13.73 -46.93 -27.80
N ASN A 284 -14.95 -47.42 -27.64
CA ASN A 284 -15.33 -48.82 -27.46
C ASN A 284 -16.82 -48.90 -27.86
N ASP A 285 -17.16 -49.38 -29.06
CA ASP A 285 -17.21 -50.80 -29.38
C ASP A 285 -17.90 -51.02 -30.74
N MET A 286 -17.33 -51.95 -31.51
CA MET A 286 -18.03 -52.71 -32.54
C MET A 286 -19.08 -53.61 -31.89
N CYS A 287 -20.33 -53.54 -32.36
CA CYS A 287 -21.22 -54.67 -32.66
C CYS A 287 -22.44 -54.14 -33.42
#